data_AF-A0A936NHD3-F1
#
_entry.id   AF-A0A936NHD3-F1
#
_cell.length_a   1.000
_cell.length_b   1.000
_cell.length_c   1.000
_cell.angle_alpha   90.00
_cell.angle_beta   90.00
_cell.angle_gamma   90.00
#
_symmetry.space_group_name_H-M   'P 1'
#
loop_
_entity.id
_entity.type
_entity.pdbx_description
1 polymer ?
#
loop_
_entity_poly.entity_id
_entity_poly.type
_entity_poly.pdbx_seq_one_letter_code
_entity_poly.pdbx_strand_id
1 'polypeptide(L)'
;MTALSPDHAFEIERLTTIAVDAAQSGQWDVVIQCYRNRGTLLEVMRPALEQGEELLRLDRQVFDHVQATQALLTSLLEEAAATKRRLQRLRRRLGEPALAPESMSIEA
;
A
#
# COMPACT_ATOMS: atom_id res chain seq x y z
N MET A 1 -21.77 21.41 19.39
CA MET A 1 -20.86 21.41 18.23
C MET A 1 -19.48 21.72 18.76
N THR A 2 -18.63 20.72 18.95
CA THR A 2 -17.30 20.92 19.53
C THR A 2 -16.34 21.15 18.38
N ALA A 3 -15.78 22.36 18.29
CA ALA A 3 -14.72 22.69 17.34
C ALA A 3 -13.51 21.75 17.54
N LEU A 4 -12.71 21.54 16.49
CA LEU A 4 -11.49 20.73 16.61
C LEU A 4 -10.62 21.29 17.74
N SER A 5 -10.21 20.42 18.65
CA SER A 5 -9.00 20.72 19.42
C SER A 5 -7.87 20.92 18.40
N PRO A 6 -7.14 22.05 18.43
CA PRO A 6 -6.04 22.32 17.50
C PRO A 6 -5.04 21.16 17.42
N ASP A 7 -4.85 20.48 18.56
CA ASP A 7 -3.92 19.36 18.70
C ASP A 7 -4.31 18.15 17.84
N HIS A 8 -5.60 17.85 17.72
CA HIS A 8 -6.05 16.70 16.92
C HIS A 8 -6.04 17.01 15.42
N ALA A 9 -6.33 18.25 15.01
CA ALA A 9 -6.25 18.66 13.62
C ALA A 9 -4.80 18.54 13.10
N PHE A 10 -3.85 19.05 13.91
CA PHE A 10 -2.43 18.92 13.65
C PHE A 10 -1.98 17.46 13.57
N GLU A 11 -2.46 16.61 14.48
CA GLU A 11 -2.09 15.20 14.48
C GLU A 11 -2.64 14.44 13.26
N ILE A 12 -3.85 14.75 12.80
CA ILE A 12 -4.42 14.18 11.57
C ILE A 12 -3.59 14.57 10.34
N GLU A 13 -3.19 15.83 10.24
CA GLU A 13 -2.32 16.31 9.17
C GLU A 13 -0.96 15.61 9.22
N ARG A 14 -0.34 15.56 10.40
CA ARG A 14 0.95 14.89 10.63
C ARG A 14 0.92 13.41 10.23
N LEU A 15 -0.10 12.66 10.66
CA LEU A 15 -0.28 11.24 10.31
C LEU A 15 -0.44 11.06 8.80
N THR A 16 -1.13 11.99 8.14
CA THR A 16 -1.38 11.91 6.70
C THR A 16 -0.11 12.22 5.90
N THR A 17 0.68 13.21 6.31
CA THR A 17 2.00 13.48 5.71
C THR A 17 2.94 12.29 5.85
N ILE A 18 3.01 11.67 7.04
CA ILE A 18 3.81 10.45 7.25
C ILE A 18 3.33 9.30 6.35
N ALA A 19 2.02 9.15 6.17
CA ALA A 19 1.46 8.13 5.28
C ALA A 19 1.88 8.34 3.82
N VAL A 20 1.96 9.59 3.34
CA VAL A 20 2.45 9.92 2.00
C VAL A 20 3.91 9.51 1.85
N ASP A 21 4.78 9.92 2.77
CA ASP A 21 6.22 9.60 2.72
C ASP A 21 6.47 8.09 2.79
N ALA A 22 5.70 7.39 3.64
CA ALA A 22 5.74 5.94 3.77
C ALA A 22 5.29 5.24 2.48
N ALA A 23 4.22 5.72 1.83
CA ALA A 23 3.74 5.18 0.57
C ALA A 23 4.76 5.35 -0.57
N GLN A 24 5.42 6.51 -0.64
CA GLN A 24 6.51 6.75 -1.61
C GLN A 24 7.69 5.80 -1.41
N SER A 25 7.96 5.43 -0.16
CA SER A 25 9.05 4.53 0.21
C SER A 25 8.64 3.05 0.27
N GLY A 26 7.39 2.71 -0.06
CA GLY A 26 6.87 1.33 0.00
C GLY A 26 6.72 0.75 1.41
N GLN A 27 6.71 1.58 2.45
CA GLN A 27 6.57 1.17 3.86
C GLN A 27 5.10 0.97 4.24
N TRP A 28 4.47 -0.06 3.67
CA TRP A 28 3.01 -0.26 3.76
C TRP A 28 2.48 -0.47 5.19
N ASP A 29 3.26 -1.10 6.08
CA ASP A 29 2.87 -1.27 7.49
C ASP A 29 2.74 0.08 8.21
N VAL A 30 3.62 1.04 7.87
CA VAL A 30 3.57 2.41 8.41
C VAL A 30 2.35 3.13 7.87
N VAL A 31 2.04 2.99 6.58
CA VAL A 31 0.80 3.53 5.98
C VAL A 31 -0.42 3.01 6.73
N ILE A 32 -0.53 1.69 6.94
CA ILE A 32 -1.64 1.06 7.66
C ILE A 32 -1.75 1.63 9.09
N GLN A 33 -0.63 1.75 9.80
CA GLN A 33 -0.64 2.28 11.16
C GLN A 33 -1.09 3.74 11.21
N CYS A 34 -0.66 4.57 10.25
CA CYS A 34 -1.12 5.95 10.14
C CYS A 34 -2.64 6.02 9.93
N TYR A 35 -3.20 5.24 9.01
CA TYR A 35 -4.66 5.22 8.78
C TYR A 35 -5.45 4.70 9.98
N ARG A 36 -4.93 3.70 10.71
CA ARG A 36 -5.56 3.23 11.96
C ARG A 36 -5.61 4.34 13.00
N ASN A 37 -4.48 4.98 13.28
CA ASN A 37 -4.40 6.06 14.26
C ASN A 37 -5.29 7.24 13.87
N ARG A 38 -5.30 7.59 12.58
CA ARG A 38 -6.14 8.67 12.06
C ARG A 38 -7.62 8.34 12.10
N GLY A 39 -8.00 7.09 11.85
CA GLY A 39 -9.37 6.60 12.00
C GLY A 39 -9.89 6.81 13.41
N THR A 40 -9.12 6.44 14.43
CA THR A 40 -9.46 6.68 15.83
C THR A 40 -9.68 8.17 16.14
N LEU A 41 -8.86 9.07 15.59
CA LEU A 41 -9.01 10.51 15.79
C LEU A 41 -10.25 11.06 15.07
N LEU A 42 -10.52 10.58 13.85
CA LEU A 42 -11.68 11.01 13.06
C LEU A 42 -13.00 10.48 13.63
N GLU A 43 -13.05 9.31 14.26
CA GLU A 43 -14.25 8.82 14.95
C GLU A 43 -14.72 9.74 16.08
N VAL A 44 -13.76 10.41 16.74
CA VAL A 44 -14.03 11.34 17.84
C VAL A 44 -14.41 12.74 17.30
N MET A 45 -14.25 13.00 16.00
CA MET A 45 -14.28 14.36 15.45
C MET A 45 -15.20 14.53 14.24
N ARG A 46 -15.83 15.71 14.12
CA ARG A 46 -16.38 16.20 12.84
C ARG A 46 -15.48 17.34 12.34
N PRO A 47 -14.59 17.10 11.36
CA PRO A 47 -13.69 18.13 10.86
C PRO A 47 -14.45 19.27 10.13
N ALA A 48 -13.85 20.46 10.08
CA ALA A 48 -14.36 21.57 9.27
C ALA A 48 -14.11 21.29 7.78
N LEU A 49 -14.94 21.88 6.90
CA LEU A 49 -14.97 21.58 5.47
C LEU A 49 -13.59 21.75 4.78
N GLU A 50 -12.90 22.86 5.04
CA GLU A 50 -11.59 23.18 4.42
C GLU A 50 -10.49 22.19 4.82
N GLN A 51 -10.46 21.74 6.08
CA GLN A 51 -9.52 20.72 6.56
C GLN A 51 -9.81 19.35 5.94
N GLY A 52 -11.07 19.09 5.59
CA GLY A 52 -11.47 17.90 4.86
C GLY A 52 -10.93 17.87 3.43
N GLU A 53 -10.88 19.01 2.73
CA GLU A 53 -10.39 19.07 1.35
C GLU A 53 -8.90 18.75 1.23
N GLU A 54 -8.07 19.32 2.11
CA GLU A 54 -6.63 19.03 2.11
C GLU A 54 -6.34 17.58 2.49
N LEU A 55 -7.09 17.05 3.47
CA LEU A 55 -7.00 15.64 3.85
C LEU A 55 -7.34 14.70 2.68
N LEU A 56 -8.41 15.00 1.94
CA LEU A 56 -8.82 14.24 0.75
C LEU A 56 -7.77 14.33 -0.38
N ARG A 57 -7.12 15.48 -0.55
CA ARG A 57 -6.04 15.67 -1.53
C ARG A 57 -4.83 14.78 -1.21
N LEU A 58 -4.44 14.72 0.07
CA LEU A 58 -3.34 13.85 0.51
C LEU A 58 -3.72 12.37 0.40
N ASP A 59 -4.95 12.00 0.78
CA ASP A 59 -5.45 10.63 0.62
C ASP A 59 -5.45 10.16 -0.83
N ARG A 60 -5.77 11.05 -1.77
CA ARG A 60 -5.69 10.75 -3.19
C ARG A 60 -4.26 10.43 -3.62
N GLN A 61 -3.25 11.12 -3.10
CA GLN A 61 -1.85 10.79 -3.42
C GLN A 61 -1.46 9.41 -2.90
N VAL A 62 -1.86 9.06 -1.67
CA VAL A 62 -1.62 7.70 -1.15
C VAL A 62 -2.30 6.65 -2.03
N PHE A 63 -3.55 6.89 -2.42
CA PHE A 63 -4.29 6.00 -3.30
C PHE A 63 -3.59 5.81 -4.66
N ASP A 64 -3.13 6.90 -5.28
CA ASP A 64 -2.42 6.87 -6.55
C ASP A 64 -1.11 6.06 -6.44
N HIS A 65 -0.37 6.20 -5.34
CA HIS A 65 0.83 5.40 -5.06
C HIS A 65 0.53 3.91 -4.88
N VAL A 66 -0.56 3.57 -4.19
CA VAL A 66 -1.01 2.18 -4.05
C VAL A 66 -1.36 1.59 -5.42
N GLN A 67 -2.11 2.31 -6.26
CA GLN A 67 -2.46 1.84 -7.60
C GLN A 67 -1.21 1.63 -8.47
N ALA A 68 -0.27 2.57 -8.47
CA ALA A 68 0.96 2.46 -9.21
C ALA A 68 1.79 1.23 -8.78
N THR A 69 1.88 0.99 -7.46
CA THR A 69 2.60 -0.17 -6.93
C THR A 69 1.91 -1.48 -7.29
N GLN A 70 0.58 -1.54 -7.23
CA GLN A 70 -0.19 -2.72 -7.65
C GLN A 70 0.03 -3.05 -9.13
N ALA A 71 0.04 -2.03 -10.00
CA ALA A 71 0.32 -2.20 -11.42
C ALA A 71 1.74 -2.75 -11.65
N LEU A 72 2.74 -2.20 -10.95
CA LEU A 72 4.13 -2.66 -11.02
C LEU A 72 4.27 -4.12 -10.55
N LEU A 73 3.69 -4.47 -9.40
CA LEU A 73 3.71 -5.83 -8.88
C LEU A 73 3.05 -6.82 -9.85
N THR A 74 1.94 -6.43 -10.47
CA THR A 74 1.26 -7.26 -11.47
C THR A 74 2.18 -7.52 -12.67
N SER A 75 2.82 -6.48 -13.21
CA SER A 75 3.80 -6.63 -14.31
C SER A 75 4.95 -7.56 -13.95
N LEU A 76 5.53 -7.40 -12.75
CA LEU A 76 6.63 -8.24 -12.28
C LEU A 76 6.20 -9.72 -12.12
N LEU A 77 4.99 -9.97 -11.62
CA LEU A 77 4.44 -11.32 -11.49
C LEU A 77 4.19 -11.96 -12.86
N GLU A 78 3.70 -11.20 -13.84
CA GLU A 78 3.51 -11.66 -15.21
C GLU A 78 4.85 -12.02 -15.87
N GLU A 79 5.87 -11.18 -15.71
CA GLU A 79 7.23 -11.42 -16.21
C GLU A 79 7.87 -12.65 -15.56
N ALA A 80 7.74 -12.80 -14.24
CA ALA A 80 8.22 -13.97 -13.51
C ALA A 80 7.51 -15.25 -13.98
N ALA A 81 6.19 -15.20 -14.18
CA ALA A 81 5.42 -16.32 -14.72
C ALA A 81 5.84 -16.68 -16.14
N ALA A 82 6.06 -15.69 -17.01
CA ALA A 82 6.54 -15.89 -18.38
C ALA A 82 7.93 -16.54 -18.40
N THR A 83 8.83 -16.08 -17.53
CA THR A 83 10.19 -16.61 -17.36
C THR A 83 10.15 -18.06 -16.88
N LYS A 84 9.34 -18.36 -15.85
CA LYS A 84 9.12 -19.72 -15.36
C LYS A 84 8.61 -20.65 -16.46
N ARG A 85 7.62 -20.21 -17.25
CA ARG A 85 7.10 -20.98 -18.39
C ARG A 85 8.18 -21.21 -19.45
N ARG A 86 9.02 -20.21 -19.74
CA ARG A 86 10.12 -20.34 -20.71
C ARG A 86 11.16 -21.36 -20.24
N LEU A 87 11.57 -21.31 -18.98
CA LEU A 87 12.51 -22.26 -18.38
C LEU A 87 11.94 -23.69 -18.38
N GLN A 88 10.67 -23.85 -18.01
CA GLN A 88 9.99 -25.15 -18.07
C GLN A 88 9.97 -25.72 -19.50
N ARG A 89 9.71 -24.89 -20.52
CA ARG A 89 9.78 -25.32 -21.93
C ARG A 89 11.20 -25.72 -22.34
N LEU A 90 12.22 -24.99 -21.90
CA LEU A 90 13.61 -25.30 -22.22
C LEU A 90 14.03 -26.63 -21.59
N ARG A 91 13.73 -26.85 -20.31
CA ARG A 91 14.02 -28.12 -19.60
C ARG A 91 13.35 -29.31 -20.26
N ARG A 92 12.07 -29.18 -20.63
CA ARG A 92 11.35 -30.23 -21.39
C ARG A 92 12.06 -30.59 -22.70
N ARG A 93 12.62 -29.61 -23.41
CA ARG A 93 13.39 -29.85 -24.65
C ARG A 93 14.73 -30.52 -24.39
N LEU A 94 15.33 -30.28 -23.21
CA LEU A 94 16.58 -30.89 -22.77
C LEU A 94 16.38 -32.27 -22.11
N GLY A 95 15.13 -32.75 -22.00
CA GLY A 95 14.81 -34.02 -21.33
C GLY A 95 14.89 -33.96 -19.80
N GLU A 96 15.04 -32.77 -19.22
CA GLU A 96 15.11 -32.60 -17.77
C GLU A 96 13.73 -32.54 -17.13
N PRO A 97 13.53 -33.19 -15.96
CA PRO A 97 12.26 -33.15 -15.23
C PRO A 97 11.94 -31.72 -14.76
N ALA A 98 10.65 -31.40 -14.62
CA ALA A 98 10.21 -30.09 -14.13
C ALA A 98 10.61 -29.89 -12.65
N LEU A 99 11.00 -28.65 -12.29
CA LEU A 99 11.13 -28.27 -10.88
C LEU A 99 9.77 -28.41 -10.20
N ALA A 100 9.74 -29.16 -9.09
CA ALA A 100 8.60 -29.18 -8.19
C ALA A 100 8.31 -27.74 -7.73
N PRO A 101 7.05 -27.34 -7.56
CA PRO A 101 6.75 -26.09 -6.92
C PRO A 101 7.33 -26.13 -5.50
N GLU A 102 8.30 -25.25 -5.21
CA GLU A 102 8.65 -24.95 -3.82
C GLU A 102 7.39 -24.35 -3.20
N SER A 103 6.75 -25.14 -2.33
CA SER A 103 5.67 -24.68 -1.47
C SER A 103 6.27 -23.67 -0.51
N MET A 104 6.15 -22.38 -0.83
CA MET A 104 6.35 -21.33 0.16
C MET A 104 5.17 -21.38 1.12
N SER A 105 5.38 -22.01 2.27
CA SER A 105 4.50 -21.84 3.42
C SER A 105 4.61 -20.39 3.86
N ILE A 106 3.57 -19.61 3.61
CA ILE A 106 3.39 -18.31 4.26
C ILE A 106 2.81 -18.64 5.64
N GLU A 107 3.65 -18.61 6.68
CA GLU A 107 3.15 -18.55 8.06
C GLU A 107 2.45 -17.20 8.27
N ALA A 108 1.23 -17.27 8.79
CA ALA A 108 0.35 -16.14 9.06
C ALA A 108 0.48 -15.67 10.52
#